data_AF-A0A412AYW6-F1
#
_entry.id   AF-A0A412AYW6-F1
#
_cell.length_a   1.000
_cell.length_b   1.000
_cell.length_c   1.000
_cell.angle_alpha   90.00
_cell.angle_beta   90.00
_cell.angle_gamma   90.00
#
_symmetry.space_group_name_H-M   'P 1'
#
loop_
_entity.id
_entity.type
_entity.pdbx_description
1 polymer ?
#
loop_
_entity_poly.entity_id
_entity_poly.type
_entity_poly.pdbx_seq_one_letter_code
_entity_poly.pdbx_strand_id
1 'polypeptide(L)'
;MEYSIKLNAVNNPEKSVRAFATVTFGDCFKITNIAVVEGRESQPFVSMPSFKSKERTEHNEPVYKDVCNPITSEFRKALYDDILALYGEMEQTGRAEVSREAENPQEPEFKVAVTPFEREGSNIRGLARIYFEDSFVVSNVSVIQGKEKEFVAMPSYMVKQNGKDGKSQYQDVCFPVTKEFREKLYNEIMDCYKQEKEKVVTQGREQAEAQSMARAGSRQPEKDLPFR
;
A
#
# COMPACT_ATOMS: atom_id res chain seq x y z
N MET A 1 -14.76 6.54 -10.61
CA MET A 1 -13.33 6.82 -10.81
C MET A 1 -12.92 6.65 -12.25
N GLU A 2 -12.44 7.73 -12.87
CA GLU A 2 -11.84 7.74 -14.20
C GLU A 2 -10.36 7.35 -14.14
N TYR A 3 -9.87 6.58 -15.12
CA TYR A 3 -8.49 6.12 -15.15
C TYR A 3 -7.94 5.89 -16.55
N SER A 4 -6.65 6.12 -16.72
CA SER A 4 -5.91 5.74 -17.93
C SER A 4 -5.16 4.43 -17.71
N ILE A 5 -5.06 3.61 -18.76
CA ILE A 5 -4.33 2.33 -18.75
C ILE A 5 -3.26 2.39 -19.82
N LYS A 6 -2.03 2.02 -19.47
CA LYS A 6 -0.93 1.76 -20.40
C LYS A 6 -0.42 0.35 -20.20
N LEU A 7 -0.43 -0.45 -21.26
CA LEU A 7 0.15 -1.79 -21.30
C LEU A 7 1.46 -1.79 -22.07
N ASN A 8 2.43 -2.54 -21.54
CA ASN A 8 3.69 -2.81 -22.20
C ASN A 8 3.89 -4.33 -22.30
N ALA A 9 4.14 -4.82 -23.51
CA ALA A 9 4.37 -6.23 -23.75
C ALA A 9 5.67 -6.70 -23.07
N VAL A 10 5.64 -7.93 -22.57
CA VAL A 10 6.80 -8.61 -22.00
C VAL A 10 7.09 -9.82 -22.87
N ASN A 11 8.07 -9.66 -23.75
CA ASN A 11 8.54 -10.76 -24.59
C ASN A 11 9.56 -11.62 -23.82
N ASN A 12 9.07 -12.41 -22.87
CA ASN A 12 9.86 -13.44 -22.23
C ASN A 12 9.11 -14.78 -22.23
N PRO A 13 9.48 -15.73 -23.11
CA PRO A 13 8.79 -17.01 -23.23
C PRO A 13 8.91 -17.90 -21.99
N GLU A 14 9.92 -17.69 -21.15
CA GLU A 14 10.15 -18.48 -19.92
C GLU A 14 9.27 -18.03 -18.74
N LYS A 15 8.62 -16.86 -18.85
CA LYS A 15 7.80 -16.29 -17.78
C LYS A 15 6.33 -16.37 -18.14
N SER A 16 5.51 -16.59 -17.12
CA SER A 16 4.05 -16.54 -17.23
C SER A 16 3.52 -15.12 -17.46
N VAL A 17 4.30 -14.09 -17.11
CA VAL A 17 3.92 -12.68 -17.32
C VAL A 17 4.07 -12.32 -18.79
N ARG A 18 2.98 -11.86 -19.41
CA ARG A 18 2.91 -11.47 -20.82
C ARG A 18 2.89 -9.97 -21.05
N ALA A 19 2.39 -9.19 -20.09
CA ALA A 19 2.42 -7.74 -20.15
C ALA A 19 2.43 -7.10 -18.76
N PHE A 20 2.90 -5.85 -18.69
CA PHE A 20 2.74 -5.00 -17.51
C PHE A 20 1.81 -3.84 -17.82
N ALA A 21 0.72 -3.76 -17.05
CA ALA A 21 -0.20 -2.65 -17.04
C ALA A 21 0.25 -1.59 -16.02
N THR A 22 -0.02 -0.36 -16.39
CA THR A 22 0.15 0.84 -15.58
C THR A 22 -1.17 1.58 -15.61
N VAL A 23 -1.72 1.87 -14.44
CA VAL A 23 -3.00 2.55 -14.29
C VAL A 23 -2.74 3.91 -13.66
N THR A 24 -3.35 4.97 -14.19
CA THR A 24 -3.24 6.32 -13.62
C THR A 24 -4.65 6.85 -13.31
N PHE A 25 -4.90 7.17 -12.04
CA PHE A 25 -6.16 7.77 -11.59
C PHE A 25 -6.06 9.28 -11.68
N GLY A 26 -7.02 9.91 -12.39
CA GLY A 26 -7.14 11.36 -12.50
C GLY A 26 -5.86 12.10 -12.91
N ASP A 27 -4.96 11.44 -13.64
CA ASP A 27 -3.60 11.88 -13.98
C ASP A 27 -2.70 12.30 -12.80
N CYS A 28 -3.14 12.06 -11.56
CA CYS A 28 -2.48 12.52 -10.35
C CYS A 28 -1.88 11.38 -9.52
N PHE A 29 -2.32 10.14 -9.72
CA PHE A 29 -1.82 8.98 -8.99
C PHE A 29 -1.59 7.77 -9.89
N LYS A 30 -0.37 7.25 -9.90
CA LYS A 30 0.06 6.19 -10.81
C LYS A 30 0.34 4.90 -10.06
N ILE A 31 -0.14 3.80 -10.63
CA ILE A 31 0.07 2.43 -10.16
C ILE A 31 0.75 1.67 -11.28
N THR A 32 1.86 1.03 -10.97
CA THR A 32 2.68 0.28 -11.92
C THR A 32 2.73 -1.18 -11.50
N ASN A 33 3.33 -2.01 -12.37
CA ASN A 33 3.63 -3.40 -12.07
C ASN A 33 2.39 -4.28 -11.86
N ILE A 34 1.24 -3.89 -12.43
CA ILE A 34 0.08 -4.76 -12.58
C ILE A 34 0.43 -5.73 -13.71
N ALA A 35 0.39 -7.04 -13.47
CA ALA A 35 0.82 -8.03 -14.45
C ALA A 35 -0.37 -8.67 -15.15
N VAL A 36 -0.29 -8.82 -16.47
CA VAL A 36 -1.14 -9.76 -17.21
C VAL A 36 -0.38 -11.07 -17.31
N VAL A 37 -0.96 -12.12 -16.75
CA VAL A 37 -0.30 -13.43 -16.58
C VAL A 37 -1.10 -14.49 -17.32
N GLU A 38 -0.41 -15.35 -18.05
CA GLU A 38 -1.04 -16.51 -18.68
C GLU A 38 -1.27 -17.62 -17.63
N GLY A 39 -2.54 -17.99 -17.46
CA GLY A 39 -2.97 -19.06 -16.57
C GLY A 39 -2.71 -20.46 -17.15
N ARG A 40 -3.08 -21.50 -16.37
CA ARG A 40 -2.85 -22.92 -16.74
C ARG A 40 -3.62 -23.36 -17.99
N GLU A 41 -4.70 -22.67 -18.33
CA GLU A 41 -5.55 -22.96 -19.49
C GLU A 41 -5.35 -21.95 -20.64
N SER A 42 -4.20 -21.27 -20.68
CA SER A 42 -3.93 -20.15 -21.60
C SER A 42 -4.94 -19.00 -21.52
N GLN A 43 -5.77 -18.95 -20.47
CA GLN A 43 -6.60 -17.80 -20.17
C GLN A 43 -5.76 -16.74 -19.44
N PRO A 44 -5.59 -15.54 -20.01
CA PRO A 44 -4.89 -14.46 -19.33
C PRO A 44 -5.73 -13.95 -18.15
N PHE A 45 -5.06 -13.60 -17.06
CA PHE A 45 -5.69 -12.95 -15.92
C PHE A 45 -4.82 -11.80 -15.40
N VAL A 46 -5.46 -10.86 -14.70
CA VAL A 46 -4.80 -9.70 -14.10
C VAL A 46 -4.32 -10.06 -12.70
N SER A 47 -3.03 -9.84 -12.43
CA SER A 47 -2.39 -10.00 -11.14
C SER A 47 -1.95 -8.64 -10.62
N MET A 48 -2.50 -8.23 -9.49
CA MET A 48 -2.13 -6.97 -8.84
C MET A 48 -0.70 -7.01 -8.28
N PRO A 49 -0.04 -5.84 -8.10
CA PRO A 49 1.25 -5.77 -7.44
C PRO A 49 1.14 -6.30 -6.02
N SER A 50 1.99 -7.27 -5.65
CA SER A 50 1.94 -7.93 -4.35
C SER A 50 3.32 -8.01 -3.70
N PHE A 51 3.34 -8.20 -2.39
CA PHE A 51 4.54 -8.41 -1.59
C PHE A 51 4.42 -9.68 -0.75
N LYS A 52 5.58 -10.30 -0.49
CA LYS A 52 5.68 -11.47 0.38
C LYS A 52 5.51 -11.03 1.83
N SER A 53 4.43 -11.45 2.47
CA SER A 53 4.20 -11.18 3.89
C SER A 53 5.05 -12.12 4.77
N LYS A 54 5.08 -11.85 6.08
CA LYS A 54 5.71 -12.74 7.07
C LYS A 54 4.83 -13.92 7.46
N GLU A 55 3.55 -13.88 7.08
CA GLU A 55 2.60 -14.94 7.39
C GLU A 55 2.89 -16.16 6.51
N ARG A 56 2.64 -17.32 7.10
CA ARG A 56 2.70 -18.60 6.41
C ARG A 56 1.35 -19.29 6.52
N THR A 57 0.97 -19.98 5.46
CA THR A 57 -0.22 -20.83 5.46
C THR A 57 0.00 -22.02 6.40
N GLU A 58 -1.08 -22.76 6.67
CA GLU A 58 -1.02 -24.02 7.45
C GLU A 58 -0.05 -25.05 6.83
N HIS A 59 0.17 -24.97 5.52
CA HIS A 59 1.14 -25.78 4.77
C HIS A 59 2.54 -25.17 4.70
N ASN A 60 2.85 -24.18 5.54
CA ASN A 60 4.13 -23.47 5.62
C ASN A 60 4.50 -22.71 4.33
N GLU A 61 3.54 -22.44 3.46
CA GLU A 61 3.75 -21.66 2.23
C GLU A 61 3.71 -20.16 2.53
N PRO A 62 4.50 -19.34 1.81
CA PRO A 62 4.47 -17.91 2.03
C PRO A 62 3.15 -17.27 1.60
N VAL A 63 2.56 -16.45 2.48
CA VAL A 63 1.35 -15.68 2.15
C VAL A 63 1.76 -14.40 1.43
N TYR A 64 1.19 -14.16 0.26
CA TYR A 64 1.34 -12.91 -0.49
C TYR A 64 0.16 -11.99 -0.20
N LYS A 65 0.44 -10.69 -0.05
CA LYS A 65 -0.58 -9.66 0.12
C LYS A 65 -0.41 -8.61 -0.96
N ASP A 66 -1.51 -8.13 -1.49
CA ASP A 66 -1.48 -7.09 -2.50
C ASP A 66 -1.01 -5.77 -1.89
N VAL A 67 -0.14 -5.07 -2.60
CA VAL A 67 0.25 -3.69 -2.30
C VAL A 67 -0.94 -2.77 -2.53
N CYS A 68 -1.69 -3.03 -3.60
CA CYS A 68 -2.87 -2.27 -3.93
C CYS A 68 -3.89 -3.17 -4.62
N ASN A 69 -5.16 -2.92 -4.37
CA ASN A 69 -6.23 -3.75 -4.90
C ASN A 69 -7.56 -2.97 -4.98
N PRO A 70 -8.42 -3.31 -5.95
CA PRO A 70 -9.82 -2.93 -5.94
C PRO A 70 -10.51 -3.44 -4.67
N ILE A 71 -11.43 -2.65 -4.14
CA ILE A 71 -12.23 -2.96 -2.95
C ILE A 71 -13.59 -3.52 -3.38
N THR A 72 -14.25 -2.86 -4.34
CA THR A 72 -15.57 -3.24 -4.83
C THR A 72 -15.47 -4.24 -5.98
N SER A 73 -16.45 -5.15 -6.06
CA SER A 73 -16.55 -6.14 -7.14
C SER A 73 -16.74 -5.49 -8.50
N GLU A 74 -17.52 -4.42 -8.54
CA GLU A 74 -17.88 -3.65 -9.74
C GLU A 74 -16.62 -3.03 -10.34
N PHE A 75 -15.84 -2.30 -9.53
CA PHE A 75 -14.61 -1.66 -9.98
C PHE A 75 -13.55 -2.70 -10.34
N ARG A 76 -13.45 -3.79 -9.56
CA ARG A 76 -12.53 -4.90 -9.88
C ARG A 76 -12.82 -5.48 -11.26
N LYS A 77 -14.09 -5.78 -11.55
CA LYS A 77 -14.50 -6.35 -12.82
C LYS A 77 -14.23 -5.36 -13.96
N ALA A 78 -14.66 -4.11 -13.82
CA ALA A 78 -14.43 -3.07 -14.83
C ALA A 78 -12.94 -2.90 -15.16
N LEU A 79 -12.09 -2.73 -14.13
CA LEU A 79 -10.65 -2.56 -14.31
C LEU A 79 -10.00 -3.78 -14.97
N TYR A 80 -10.38 -4.99 -14.57
CA TYR A 80 -9.78 -6.21 -15.09
C TYR A 80 -10.20 -6.47 -16.52
N ASP A 81 -11.49 -6.28 -16.81
CA ASP A 81 -12.05 -6.41 -18.16
C ASP A 81 -11.39 -5.40 -19.10
N ASP A 82 -11.20 -4.14 -18.67
CA ASP A 82 -10.51 -3.12 -19.47
C ASP A 82 -9.05 -3.49 -19.76
N ILE A 83 -8.29 -3.93 -18.74
CA ILE A 83 -6.89 -4.34 -18.92
C ILE A 83 -6.81 -5.54 -19.89
N LEU A 84 -7.69 -6.53 -19.75
CA LEU A 84 -7.71 -7.70 -20.62
C LEU A 84 -8.16 -7.34 -22.04
N ALA A 85 -9.08 -6.39 -22.20
CA ALA A 85 -9.50 -5.89 -23.51
C ALA A 85 -8.33 -5.20 -24.23
N LEU A 86 -7.61 -4.28 -23.57
CA LEU A 86 -6.42 -3.67 -24.17
C LEU A 86 -5.32 -4.70 -24.44
N TYR A 87 -5.18 -5.75 -23.62
CA TYR A 87 -4.23 -6.82 -23.88
C TYR A 87 -4.61 -7.61 -25.14
N GLY A 88 -5.89 -7.91 -25.35
CA GLY A 88 -6.37 -8.52 -26.59
C GLY A 88 -6.12 -7.64 -27.83
N GLU A 89 -6.29 -6.32 -27.70
CA GLU A 89 -5.90 -5.36 -28.76
C GLU A 89 -4.38 -5.38 -29.02
N MET A 90 -3.57 -5.47 -27.96
CA MET A 90 -2.11 -5.58 -28.04
C MET A 90 -1.67 -6.84 -28.78
N GLU A 91 -2.30 -7.99 -28.51
CA GLU A 91 -2.03 -9.26 -29.20
C GLU A 91 -2.44 -9.21 -30.68
N GLN A 92 -3.59 -8.61 -31.00
CA GLN A 92 -4.07 -8.47 -32.38
C GLN A 92 -3.20 -7.52 -33.21
N THR A 93 -2.75 -6.41 -32.61
CA THR A 93 -1.97 -5.39 -33.30
C THR A 93 -0.47 -5.70 -33.32
N GLY A 94 0.01 -6.60 -32.45
CA GLY A 94 1.43 -6.93 -32.29
C GLY A 94 2.27 -5.76 -31.77
N ARG A 95 1.64 -4.71 -31.23
CA ARG A 95 2.35 -3.53 -30.71
C ARG A 95 2.98 -3.84 -29.36
N ALA A 96 4.19 -3.33 -29.14
CA ALA A 96 4.87 -3.45 -27.86
C ALA A 96 4.22 -2.60 -26.75
N GLU A 97 3.45 -1.58 -27.12
CA GLU A 97 2.78 -0.66 -26.21
C GLU A 97 1.39 -0.31 -26.75
N VAL A 98 0.38 -0.35 -25.87
CA VAL A 98 -0.99 0.09 -26.12
C VAL A 98 -1.47 0.88 -24.90
N SER A 99 -2.20 1.97 -25.13
CA SER A 99 -2.74 2.79 -24.05
C SER A 99 -4.17 3.26 -24.34
N ARG A 100 -4.91 3.48 -23.27
CA ARG A 100 -6.23 4.11 -23.24
C ARG A 100 -6.18 5.25 -22.26
N GLU A 101 -6.42 6.46 -22.73
CA GLU A 101 -6.50 7.65 -21.89
C GLU A 101 -7.93 7.79 -21.35
N ALA A 102 -8.06 8.41 -20.17
CA ALA A 102 -9.37 8.76 -19.63
C ALA A 102 -9.94 9.94 -20.43
N GLU A 103 -11.24 9.94 -20.70
CA GLU A 103 -11.89 11.01 -21.47
C GLU A 103 -11.91 12.33 -20.69
N ASN A 104 -12.13 12.26 -19.37
CA ASN A 104 -12.18 13.43 -18.49
C ASN A 104 -11.50 13.12 -17.15
N PRO A 105 -10.15 13.16 -17.08
CA PRO A 105 -9.42 12.84 -15.86
C PRO A 105 -9.74 13.88 -14.77
N GLN A 106 -10.42 13.43 -13.72
CA GLN A 106 -10.68 14.23 -12.52
C GLN A 106 -9.86 13.70 -11.34
N GLU A 107 -9.37 14.60 -10.49
CA GLU A 107 -8.68 14.21 -9.27
C GLU A 107 -9.64 13.39 -8.38
N PRO A 108 -9.31 12.12 -8.06
CA PRO A 108 -10.18 11.27 -7.26
C PRO A 108 -10.20 11.75 -5.81
N GLU A 109 -11.37 11.63 -5.17
CA GLU A 109 -11.46 11.79 -3.72
C GLU A 109 -10.71 10.64 -3.03
N PHE A 110 -9.94 10.97 -1.99
CA PHE A 110 -9.22 9.97 -1.23
C PHE A 110 -9.39 10.14 0.28
N LYS A 111 -9.31 9.03 1.00
CA LYS A 111 -9.30 8.95 2.47
C LYS A 111 -8.03 8.25 2.91
N VAL A 112 -7.47 8.67 4.04
CA VAL A 112 -6.28 8.06 4.61
C VAL A 112 -6.61 7.47 5.97
N ALA A 113 -6.13 6.25 6.22
CA ALA A 113 -6.12 5.65 7.55
C ALA A 113 -4.69 5.31 7.93
N VAL A 114 -4.24 5.82 9.08
CA VAL A 114 -2.89 5.55 9.60
C VAL A 114 -2.97 4.78 10.90
N THR A 115 -2.14 3.75 11.02
CA THR A 115 -1.93 3.02 12.26
C THR A 115 -0.51 3.30 12.74
N PRO A 116 -0.31 3.99 13.88
CA PRO A 116 0.99 4.10 14.52
C PRO A 116 1.57 2.70 14.74
N PHE A 117 2.80 2.50 14.30
CA PHE A 117 3.44 1.20 14.30
C PHE A 117 4.94 1.39 14.46
N GLU A 118 5.46 1.01 15.62
CA GLU A 118 6.90 0.99 15.87
C GLU A 118 7.41 -0.45 15.82
N ARG A 119 8.51 -0.65 15.11
CA ARG A 119 9.16 -1.95 15.01
C ARG A 119 10.59 -1.84 15.52
N GLU A 120 10.93 -2.70 16.47
CA GLU A 120 12.31 -2.81 16.99
C GLU A 120 13.32 -3.01 15.86
N GLY A 121 14.38 -2.19 15.86
CA GLY A 121 15.41 -2.18 14.82
C GLY A 121 14.98 -1.56 13.49
N SER A 122 13.82 -0.89 13.42
CA SER A 122 13.35 -0.19 12.23
C SER A 122 13.03 1.27 12.51
N ASN A 123 13.17 2.10 11.49
CA ASN A 123 12.77 3.50 11.55
C ASN A 123 11.28 3.71 11.20
N ILE A 124 10.52 2.64 10.98
CA ILE A 124 9.08 2.74 10.71
C ILE A 124 8.38 3.17 12.00
N ARG A 125 7.54 4.20 11.88
CA ARG A 125 6.71 4.77 12.94
C ARG A 125 5.21 4.61 12.70
N GLY A 126 4.80 4.38 11.47
CA GLY A 126 3.40 4.19 11.11
C GLY A 126 3.22 3.45 9.80
N LEU A 127 2.06 2.81 9.66
CA LEU A 127 1.60 2.21 8.42
C LEU A 127 0.29 2.87 8.01
N ALA A 128 0.26 3.40 6.81
CA ALA A 128 -0.86 4.10 6.21
C ALA A 128 -1.51 3.26 5.09
N ARG A 129 -2.81 3.45 4.94
CA ARG A 129 -3.63 2.97 3.83
C ARG A 129 -4.34 4.15 3.21
N ILE A 130 -4.36 4.20 1.89
CA ILE A 130 -5.01 5.24 1.11
C ILE A 130 -6.17 4.59 0.36
N TYR A 131 -7.36 5.14 0.50
CA TYR A 131 -8.58 4.69 -0.16
C TYR A 131 -8.98 5.74 -1.19
N PHE A 132 -9.18 5.34 -2.45
CA PHE A 132 -9.67 6.21 -3.51
C PHE A 132 -11.12 5.85 -3.82
N GLU A 133 -12.04 6.83 -3.67
CA GLU A 133 -13.49 6.70 -3.88
C GLU A 133 -14.10 5.40 -3.29
N ASP A 134 -13.58 4.92 -2.15
CA ASP A 134 -13.91 3.63 -1.51
C ASP A 134 -13.88 2.41 -2.47
N SER A 135 -13.27 2.55 -3.65
CA SER A 135 -13.26 1.58 -4.74
C SER A 135 -11.89 0.95 -4.93
N PHE A 136 -10.83 1.63 -4.51
CA PHE A 136 -9.45 1.14 -4.62
C PHE A 136 -8.64 1.49 -3.36
N VAL A 137 -7.82 0.54 -2.89
CA VAL A 137 -6.94 0.75 -1.73
C VAL A 137 -5.48 0.58 -2.11
N VAL A 138 -4.64 1.48 -1.60
CA VAL A 138 -3.18 1.35 -1.57
C VAL A 138 -2.76 1.12 -0.14
N SER A 139 -2.18 -0.05 0.10
CA SER A 139 -1.68 -0.50 1.40
C SER A 139 -0.17 -0.34 1.50
N ASN A 140 0.35 -0.49 2.71
CA ASN A 140 1.79 -0.56 3.00
C ASN A 140 2.54 0.75 2.70
N VAL A 141 1.86 1.89 2.77
CA VAL A 141 2.50 3.21 2.78
C VAL A 141 3.11 3.39 4.17
N SER A 142 4.41 3.68 4.26
CA SER A 142 5.13 3.71 5.53
C SER A 142 5.45 5.13 5.96
N VAL A 143 5.18 5.47 7.22
CA VAL A 143 5.72 6.68 7.85
C VAL A 143 7.03 6.30 8.52
N ILE A 144 8.13 6.90 8.08
CA ILE A 144 9.50 6.56 8.49
C ILE A 144 10.15 7.76 9.16
N GLN A 145 10.81 7.52 10.30
CA GLN A 145 11.69 8.48 10.96
C GLN A 145 13.01 8.58 10.19
N GLY A 146 13.20 9.66 9.44
CA GLY A 146 14.50 10.02 8.88
C GLY A 146 15.46 10.54 9.94
N LYS A 147 16.68 10.90 9.50
CA LYS A 147 17.71 11.50 10.38
C LYS A 147 17.24 12.79 11.04
N GLU A 148 16.44 13.59 10.33
CA GLU A 148 15.97 14.90 10.79
C GLU A 148 14.46 14.96 11.02
N LYS A 149 13.67 14.34 10.13
CA LYS A 149 12.19 14.40 10.19
C LYS A 149 11.53 13.11 9.76
N GLU A 150 10.30 12.92 10.24
CA GLU A 150 9.40 11.88 9.75
C GLU A 150 8.98 12.20 8.31
N PHE A 151 8.90 11.17 7.46
CA PHE A 151 8.48 11.31 6.07
C PHE A 151 7.69 10.09 5.59
N VAL A 152 6.89 10.28 4.55
CA VAL A 152 6.09 9.24 3.91
C VAL A 152 6.92 8.52 2.84
N ALA A 153 6.99 7.20 2.94
CA ALA A 153 7.56 6.30 1.95
C ALA A 153 6.44 5.47 1.30
N MET A 154 6.31 5.63 -0.02
CA MET A 154 5.35 4.85 -0.79
C MET A 154 5.77 3.38 -0.91
N PRO A 155 4.84 2.46 -1.23
CA PRO A 155 5.17 1.07 -1.46
C PRO A 155 6.15 0.94 -2.63
N SER A 156 7.30 0.33 -2.38
CA SER A 156 8.37 0.19 -3.36
C SER A 156 8.92 -1.23 -3.44
N TYR A 157 9.54 -1.55 -4.56
CA TYR A 157 10.29 -2.77 -4.78
C TYR A 157 11.75 -2.45 -5.09
N MET A 158 12.63 -3.36 -4.69
CA MET A 158 14.06 -3.21 -4.92
C MET A 158 14.40 -3.70 -6.33
N VAL A 159 14.89 -2.79 -7.16
CA VAL A 159 15.41 -3.08 -8.49
C VAL A 159 16.88 -3.48 -8.35
N LYS A 160 17.18 -4.73 -8.70
CA LYS A 160 18.56 -5.21 -8.83
C LYS A 160 19.17 -4.63 -10.11
N GLN A 161 19.62 -3.37 -10.08
CA GLN A 161 20.56 -2.90 -11.10
C GLN A 161 21.97 -3.26 -10.67
N ASN A 162 22.65 -4.08 -11.47
CA ASN A 162 24.11 -4.22 -11.43
C ASN A 162 24.76 -2.98 -12.09
N GLY A 163 24.39 -1.78 -11.63
CA GLY A 163 25.07 -0.54 -12.00
C GLY A 163 26.44 -0.50 -11.32
N LYS A 164 27.40 0.21 -11.94
CA LYS A 164 28.83 0.26 -11.57
C LYS A 164 29.12 0.58 -10.08
N ASP A 165 28.15 1.06 -9.32
CA ASP A 165 28.27 1.44 -7.89
C ASP A 165 27.65 0.43 -6.90
N GLY A 166 27.03 -0.67 -7.36
CA GLY A 166 26.49 -1.73 -6.49
C GLY A 166 25.34 -1.32 -5.55
N LYS A 167 24.83 -0.08 -5.66
CA LYS A 167 23.71 0.41 -4.85
C LYS A 167 22.39 -0.10 -5.41
N SER A 168 21.62 -0.77 -4.56
CA SER A 168 20.24 -1.17 -4.89
C SER A 168 19.36 0.07 -5.06
N GLN A 169 18.66 0.17 -6.19
CA GLN A 169 17.70 1.24 -6.46
C GLN A 169 16.30 0.75 -6.05
N TYR A 170 15.53 1.60 -5.37
CA TYR A 170 14.12 1.31 -5.07
C TYR A 170 13.25 2.05 -6.07
N GLN A 171 12.21 1.37 -6.56
CA GLN A 171 11.21 1.96 -7.43
C GLN A 171 9.84 1.81 -6.80
N ASP A 172 9.10 2.92 -6.72
CA ASP A 172 7.76 2.95 -6.16
C ASP A 172 6.79 2.24 -7.09
N VAL A 173 5.94 1.38 -6.53
CA VAL A 173 4.83 0.71 -7.23
C VAL A 173 3.69 1.70 -7.45
N CYS A 174 3.39 2.48 -6.41
CA CYS A 174 2.31 3.45 -6.39
C CYS A 174 2.91 4.82 -6.02
N PHE A 175 2.64 5.86 -6.79
CA PHE A 175 3.16 7.19 -6.50
C PHE A 175 2.29 8.32 -7.07
N PRO A 176 2.22 9.47 -6.36
CA PRO A 176 1.59 10.66 -6.90
C PRO A 176 2.45 11.22 -8.07
N VAL A 177 1.77 11.66 -9.13
CA VAL A 177 2.38 12.17 -10.37
C VAL A 177 2.56 13.68 -10.29
N THR A 178 1.52 14.40 -9.88
CA THR A 178 1.55 15.87 -9.79
C THR A 178 2.09 16.32 -8.44
N LYS A 179 2.70 17.51 -8.43
CA LYS A 179 3.27 18.08 -7.21
C LYS A 179 2.17 18.47 -6.22
N GLU A 180 1.07 19.06 -6.71
CA GLU A 180 -0.04 19.48 -5.86
C GLU A 180 -0.66 18.28 -5.14
N PHE A 181 -0.94 17.20 -5.87
CA PHE A 181 -1.52 15.99 -5.30
C PHE A 181 -0.57 15.31 -4.32
N ARG A 182 0.74 15.29 -4.63
CA ARG A 182 1.77 14.76 -3.73
C ARG A 182 1.78 15.49 -2.39
N GLU A 183 1.77 16.82 -2.41
CA GLU A 183 1.78 17.63 -1.19
C GLU A 183 0.51 17.41 -0.38
N LYS A 184 -0.66 17.44 -1.03
CA LYS A 184 -1.96 17.18 -0.41
C LYS A 184 -2.00 15.80 0.27
N LEU A 185 -1.62 14.75 -0.46
CA LEU A 185 -1.61 13.38 0.04
C LEU A 185 -0.63 13.20 1.20
N TYR A 186 0.58 13.74 1.09
CA TYR A 186 1.61 13.54 2.11
C TYR A 186 1.27 14.30 3.39
N ASN A 187 0.73 15.52 3.27
CA ASN A 187 0.27 16.28 4.42
C ASN A 187 -0.88 15.56 5.14
N GLU A 188 -1.88 15.08 4.40
CA GLU A 188 -3.00 14.32 4.98
C GLU A 188 -2.52 13.07 5.75
N ILE A 189 -1.58 12.30 5.17
CA ILE A 189 -1.00 11.13 5.84
C ILE A 189 -0.28 11.52 7.13
N MET A 190 0.53 12.58 7.09
CA MET A 190 1.30 13.04 8.26
C MET A 190 0.39 13.60 9.35
N ASP A 191 -0.70 14.27 8.98
CA ASP A 191 -1.64 14.83 9.94
C ASP A 191 -2.51 13.75 10.57
N CYS A 192 -3.02 12.79 9.80
CA CYS A 192 -3.66 11.59 10.35
C CYS A 192 -2.71 10.83 11.30
N TYR A 193 -1.44 10.67 10.92
CA TYR A 193 -0.45 10.01 11.77
C TYR A 193 -0.26 10.72 13.12
N LYS A 194 -0.11 12.06 13.14
CA LYS A 194 0.02 12.83 14.38
C LYS A 194 -1.22 12.69 15.27
N GLN A 195 -2.41 12.80 14.69
CA GLN A 195 -3.67 12.64 15.42
C GLN A 195 -3.78 11.24 16.05
N GLU A 196 -3.46 10.18 15.31
CA GLU A 196 -3.52 8.81 15.82
C GLU A 196 -2.43 8.55 16.86
N LYS A 197 -1.24 9.13 16.71
CA LYS A 197 -0.16 9.05 17.70
C LYS A 197 -0.57 9.71 19.02
N GLU A 198 -1.19 10.88 18.97
CA GLU A 198 -1.70 11.56 20.16
C GLU A 198 -2.81 10.76 20.86
N LYS A 199 -3.74 10.16 20.10
CA LYS A 199 -4.78 9.27 20.65
C LYS A 199 -4.17 8.08 21.39
N VAL A 200 -3.17 7.41 20.81
CA VAL A 200 -2.49 6.27 21.43
C VAL A 200 -1.79 6.69 22.74
N VAL A 201 -1.15 7.85 22.78
CA VAL A 201 -0.50 8.38 23.99
C VAL A 201 -1.52 8.70 25.08
N THR A 202 -2.63 9.36 24.72
CA THR A 202 -3.68 9.74 25.67
C THR A 202 -4.38 8.50 26.25
N GLN A 203 -4.74 7.52 25.41
CA GLN A 203 -5.32 6.26 25.87
C GLN A 203 -4.35 5.46 26.76
N GLY A 204 -3.06 5.46 26.44
CA GLY A 204 -2.04 4.82 27.28
C GLY A 204 -1.91 5.49 28.66
N ARG A 205 -2.01 6.82 28.73
CA ARG A 205 -2.00 7.57 30.00
C ARG A 205 -3.26 7.30 30.83
N GLU A 206 -4.44 7.37 30.23
CA GLU A 206 -5.71 7.10 30.91
C GLU A 206 -5.77 5.66 31.45
N GLN A 207 -5.26 4.68 30.70
CA GLN A 207 -5.16 3.30 31.15
C GLN A 207 -4.17 3.12 32.31
N ALA A 208 -3.03 3.81 32.28
CA ALA A 208 -2.05 3.78 33.37
C ALA A 208 -2.60 4.46 34.65
N GLU A 209 -3.32 5.57 34.50
CA GLU A 209 -3.99 6.27 35.60
C GLU A 209 -5.13 5.42 36.20
N ALA A 210 -5.96 4.79 35.36
CA ALA A 210 -7.00 3.87 35.82
C ALA A 210 -6.42 2.64 36.56
N GLN A 211 -5.33 2.06 36.05
CA GLN A 211 -4.65 0.96 36.73
C GLN A 211 -4.01 1.38 38.05
N SER A 212 -3.38 2.56 38.11
CA SER A 212 -2.78 3.06 39.34
C SER A 212 -3.82 3.42 40.41
N MET A 213 -4.96 3.99 40.04
CA MET A 213 -6.10 4.24 40.95
C MET A 213 -6.74 2.94 41.45
N ALA A 214 -6.91 1.94 40.59
CA ALA A 214 -7.41 0.62 41.00
C ALA A 214 -6.45 -0.09 41.98
N ARG A 215 -5.13 0.08 41.80
CA ARG A 215 -4.09 -0.47 42.69
C ARG A 215 -3.98 0.29 44.02
N ALA A 216 -4.31 1.57 44.03
CA ALA A 216 -4.38 2.37 45.26
C ALA A 216 -5.64 2.04 46.09
N GLY A 217 -6.79 1.83 45.43
CA GLY A 217 -8.04 1.46 46.10
C GLY A 217 -8.09 0.03 46.67
N SER A 218 -7.15 -0.83 46.30
CA SER A 218 -7.03 -2.22 46.80
C SER A 218 -6.03 -2.40 47.94
N ARG A 219 -5.34 -1.34 48.39
CA ARG A 219 -4.55 -1.38 49.62
C ARG A 219 -5.48 -1.35 50.83
N GLN A 220 -5.75 -2.53 51.42
CA GLN A 220 -6.37 -2.61 52.74
C GLN A 220 -5.47 -1.93 53.79
N PRO A 221 -6.03 -1.18 54.76
CA PRO A 221 -5.24 -0.64 55.87
C PRO A 221 -4.61 -1.81 56.64
N GLU A 222 -3.29 -1.70 56.91
CA GLU A 222 -2.55 -2.65 57.73
C GLU A 222 -3.31 -2.87 59.04
N LYS A 223 -3.83 -4.09 59.22
CA LYS A 223 -4.32 -4.52 60.54
C LYS A 223 -3.09 -4.65 61.43
N ASP A 224 -2.99 -3.78 62.42
CA ASP A 224 -2.04 -3.89 63.53
C ASP A 224 -1.99 -5.33 64.03
N LEU A 225 -0.89 -6.01 63.73
CA LEU A 225 -0.59 -7.30 64.32
C LEU A 225 -0.04 -7.03 65.72
N PRO A 226 -0.65 -7.60 66.79
CA PRO A 226 -0.21 -7.32 68.15
C PRO A 226 1.20 -7.87 68.36
N PHE A 227 2.14 -6.98 68.67
CA PHE A 227 3.47 -7.35 69.12
C PHE A 227 3.37 -8.11 70.44
N ARG A 228 4.07 -9.25 70.50
CA ARG A 228 4.08 -10.20 71.61
C ARG A 228 5.17 -9.87 72.61
#